data_AF-A0A452ZHQ9-F1
#
_entry.id   AF-A0A452ZHQ9-F1
#
_cell.length_a   1.000
_cell.length_b   1.000
_cell.length_c   1.000
_cell.angle_alpha   90.00
_cell.angle_beta   90.00
_cell.angle_gamma   90.00
#
_symmetry.space_group_name_H-M   'P 1'
#
loop_
_entity.id
_entity.type
_entity.pdbx_description
1 polymer ?
#
loop_
_entity_poly.entity_id
_entity_poly.type
_entity_poly.pdbx_seq_one_letter_code
_entity_poly.pdbx_strand_id
1 'polypeptide(L)'
;MGPTAVRSLTFHTNRRRYGPYGDEYGTYFSTSFADGRVVGFHGREGWYIDGIGVHVQQGKVPRSLRAAASRSPSPAPRSDPDPSDVDEEVPYAA
;
A
#
# COMPACT_ATOMS: atom_id res chain seq x y z
N MET A 1 -14.00 16.52 40.58
CA MET A 1 -13.34 16.24 39.28
C MET A 1 -13.41 14.75 39.05
N GLY A 2 -14.04 14.30 37.97
CA GLY A 2 -14.08 12.88 37.61
C GLY A 2 -12.71 12.37 37.12
N PRO A 3 -12.54 11.04 36.97
CA PRO A 3 -11.31 10.48 36.43
C PRO A 3 -11.07 10.97 34.99
N THR A 4 -9.80 11.27 34.66
CA THR A 4 -9.41 11.64 33.31
C THR A 4 -9.40 10.41 32.43
N ALA A 5 -10.32 10.36 31.46
CA ALA A 5 -10.44 9.25 30.53
C ALA A 5 -10.66 9.74 29.09
N VAL A 6 -10.24 8.92 28.12
CA VAL A 6 -10.56 9.07 26.71
C VAL A 6 -12.06 8.85 26.52
N ARG A 7 -12.76 9.88 26.07
CA ARG A 7 -14.23 9.87 25.93
C ARG A 7 -14.73 9.53 24.53
N SER A 8 -13.96 9.89 23.51
CA SER A 8 -14.30 9.62 22.11
C SER A 8 -13.07 9.38 21.25
N LEU A 9 -13.19 8.46 20.30
CA LEU A 9 -12.16 8.16 19.31
C LEU A 9 -12.73 8.16 17.89
N THR A 10 -11.98 8.76 16.97
CA THR A 10 -12.25 8.68 15.53
C THR A 10 -11.01 8.19 14.79
N PHE A 11 -11.14 7.07 14.08
CA PHE A 11 -10.06 6.51 13.28
C PHE A 11 -10.11 7.08 11.87
N HIS A 12 -9.05 7.79 11.49
CA HIS A 12 -8.89 8.33 10.15
C HIS A 12 -8.07 7.34 9.31
N THR A 13 -8.64 6.88 8.21
CA THR A 13 -7.95 6.00 7.25
C THR A 13 -7.86 6.67 5.89
N ASN A 14 -7.08 6.08 4.98
CA ASN A 14 -6.96 6.55 3.60
C ASN A 14 -8.26 6.47 2.77
N ARG A 15 -9.29 5.77 3.25
CA ARG A 15 -10.57 5.62 2.54
C ARG A 15 -11.68 6.44 3.19
N ARG A 16 -11.81 6.36 4.51
CA ARG A 16 -12.85 7.07 5.26
C ARG A 16 -12.49 7.26 6.73
N ARG A 17 -13.33 8.04 7.40
CA ARG A 17 -13.32 8.24 8.85
C ARG A 17 -14.28 7.25 9.51
N TYR A 18 -13.90 6.71 10.66
CA TYR A 18 -14.71 5.80 11.46
C TYR A 18 -14.87 6.36 12.87
N GLY A 19 -16.12 6.52 13.31
CA GLY A 19 -16.47 7.16 14.58
C GLY A 19 -17.30 8.44 14.34
N PRO A 20 -17.47 9.28 15.38
CA PRO A 20 -16.89 9.14 16.72
C PRO A 20 -17.45 7.93 17.47
N TYR A 21 -16.58 7.24 18.22
CA TYR A 21 -16.98 6.19 19.16
C TYR A 21 -16.89 6.73 20.57
N GLY A 22 -18.05 7.01 21.17
CA GLY A 22 -18.19 7.65 22.47
C GLY A 22 -18.66 9.10 22.38
N ASP A 23 -18.61 9.82 23.50
CA ASP A 23 -19.12 11.19 23.59
C ASP A 23 -18.00 12.20 23.40
N GLU A 24 -18.13 13.04 22.37
CA GLU A 24 -17.18 14.13 22.08
C GLU A 24 -17.36 15.28 23.09
N TYR A 25 -16.69 15.18 24.23
CA TYR A 25 -16.72 16.18 25.29
C TYR A 25 -15.34 16.34 25.94
N GLY A 26 -14.99 17.59 26.29
CA GLY A 26 -13.73 17.92 26.95
C GLY A 26 -12.64 18.33 25.97
N THR A 27 -11.40 17.93 26.25
CA THR A 27 -10.23 18.31 25.44
C THR A 27 -10.05 17.36 24.27
N TYR A 28 -10.09 17.91 23.05
CA TYR A 28 -9.86 17.16 21.82
C TYR A 28 -8.37 16.93 21.58
N PHE A 29 -8.05 15.80 20.97
CA PHE A 29 -6.71 15.48 20.52
C PHE A 29 -6.76 14.87 19.12
N SER A 30 -5.70 15.07 18.35
CA SER A 30 -5.51 14.43 17.05
C SER A 30 -4.02 14.25 16.80
N THR A 31 -3.68 13.33 15.91
CA THR A 31 -2.29 13.09 15.52
C THR A 31 -2.15 13.31 14.02
N SER A 32 -1.28 14.24 13.63
CA SER A 32 -1.01 14.55 12.22
C SER A 32 0.17 13.70 11.73
N PHE A 33 -0.10 12.78 10.80
CA PHE A 33 0.95 12.05 10.09
C PHE A 33 0.80 12.33 8.59
N ALA A 34 1.82 12.94 7.98
CA ALA A 34 1.82 13.27 6.55
C ALA A 34 1.87 12.00 5.68
N ASP A 35 2.68 11.01 6.07
CA ASP A 35 2.84 9.73 5.39
C ASP A 35 3.21 8.62 6.38
N GLY A 36 2.30 7.66 6.62
CA GLY A 36 2.59 6.53 7.50
C GLY A 36 1.41 5.59 7.70
N ARG A 37 1.68 4.43 8.28
CA ARG A 37 0.67 3.44 8.66
C ARG A 37 0.74 3.20 10.16
N VAL A 38 -0.41 3.24 10.83
CA VAL A 38 -0.52 2.79 12.22
C VAL A 38 -0.30 1.27 12.24
N VAL A 39 0.73 0.84 12.97
CA VAL A 39 1.12 -0.58 13.10
C VAL A 39 0.78 -1.16 14.47
N GLY A 40 0.43 -0.31 15.43
CA GLY A 40 0.00 -0.75 16.75
C GLY A 40 -0.51 0.41 17.59
N PHE A 41 -1.09 0.07 18.73
CA PHE A 41 -1.58 1.00 19.74
C PHE A 41 -0.89 0.69 21.06
N HIS A 42 -0.73 1.71 21.90
CA HIS A 42 -0.36 1.58 23.29
C HIS A 42 -1.25 2.51 24.12
N GLY A 43 -1.31 2.32 25.43
CA GLY A 43 -2.17 3.14 26.26
C GLY A 43 -1.93 2.93 27.75
N ARG A 44 -2.80 3.55 28.54
CA ARG A 44 -2.90 3.40 29.98
C ARG A 44 -4.34 3.03 30.31
N GLU A 45 -4.52 1.93 31.03
CA GLU A 45 -5.83 1.50 31.53
C GLU A 45 -6.03 1.75 33.03
N GLY A 46 -7.30 1.89 33.39
CA GLY A 46 -7.81 1.86 34.75
C GLY A 46 -9.23 1.27 34.72
N TRP A 47 -10.22 2.00 35.24
CA TRP A 47 -11.63 1.68 35.01
C TRP A 47 -12.08 1.98 33.57
N TYR A 48 -11.34 2.87 32.90
CA TYR A 48 -11.54 3.29 31.51
C TYR A 48 -10.17 3.34 30.81
N ILE A 49 -10.16 3.81 29.55
CA ILE A 49 -8.92 4.14 28.85
C ILE A 49 -8.50 5.55 29.30
N ASP A 50 -7.45 5.65 30.09
CA ASP A 50 -6.97 6.93 30.61
C ASP A 50 -6.10 7.68 29.58
N GLY A 51 -5.46 6.92 28.69
CA GLY A 51 -4.69 7.47 27.58
C GLY A 51 -4.43 6.45 26.49
N ILE A 52 -4.34 6.92 25.25
CA ILE A 52 -4.07 6.09 24.08
C ILE A 52 -3.08 6.79 23.15
N GLY A 53 -2.12 6.03 22.65
CA GLY A 53 -1.14 6.44 21.66
C GLY A 53 -1.01 5.40 20.54
N VAL A 54 -0.30 5.76 19.49
CA VAL A 54 -0.13 4.95 18.29
C VAL A 54 1.34 4.75 17.95
N HIS A 55 1.69 3.54 17.51
CA HIS A 55 2.95 3.28 16.82
C HIS A 55 2.74 3.46 15.32
N VAL A 56 3.57 4.30 14.72
CA VAL A 56 3.48 4.61 13.29
C VAL A 56 4.76 4.19 12.59
N GLN A 57 4.60 3.41 11.54
CA GLN A 57 5.67 3.16 10.59
C GLN A 57 5.61 4.23 9.50
N GLN A 58 6.66 5.05 9.41
CA GLN A 58 6.81 6.05 8.36
C GLN A 58 7.26 5.38 7.06
N GLY A 59 6.72 5.84 5.93
CA GLY A 59 7.09 5.40 4.59
C GLY A 59 5.90 5.19 3.66
N LYS A 60 6.12 5.39 2.35
CA LYS A 60 5.17 4.96 1.31
C LYS A 60 4.97 3.47 1.46
N VAL A 61 3.82 3.03 1.99
CA VAL A 61 3.43 1.62 1.88
C VAL A 61 3.44 1.31 0.38
N PRO A 62 4.33 0.44 -0.12
CA PRO A 62 4.31 0.12 -1.53
C PRO A 62 2.91 -0.41 -1.81
N ARG A 63 2.22 0.20 -2.78
CA ARG A 63 0.94 -0.30 -3.28
C ARG A 63 1.17 -1.78 -3.53
N SER A 64 0.52 -2.62 -2.72
CA SER A 64 0.71 -4.07 -2.71
C SER A 64 0.90 -4.57 -4.14
N LEU A 65 1.89 -5.43 -4.38
CA LEU A 65 2.34 -6.02 -5.65
C LEU A 65 1.24 -6.59 -6.58
N ARG A 66 -0.04 -6.47 -6.22
CA ARG A 66 -1.22 -6.84 -7.00
C ARG A 66 -1.38 -6.06 -8.32
N ALA A 67 -0.68 -4.94 -8.50
CA ALA A 67 -0.66 -4.23 -9.78
C ALA A 67 0.38 -4.77 -10.77
N ALA A 68 1.32 -5.63 -10.34
CA ALA A 68 2.39 -6.15 -11.20
C ALA A 68 2.00 -7.42 -11.98
N ALA A 69 0.86 -8.05 -11.66
CA ALA A 69 0.46 -9.32 -12.25
C ALA A 69 -0.27 -9.22 -13.60
N SER A 70 -0.44 -8.01 -14.18
CA SER A 70 -1.15 -7.84 -15.46
C SER A 70 -0.24 -7.65 -16.68
N ARG A 71 1.07 -7.90 -16.57
CA ARG A 71 1.99 -7.86 -17.72
C ARG A 71 2.57 -9.26 -17.99
N SER A 72 1.80 -10.12 -18.64
CA SER A 72 2.37 -11.21 -19.43
C SER A 72 3.14 -10.58 -20.61
N PRO A 73 4.42 -10.91 -20.85
CA PRO A 73 5.07 -10.49 -22.08
C PRO A 73 4.42 -11.23 -23.25
N SER A 74 3.96 -10.50 -24.27
CA SER A 74 3.58 -11.10 -25.56
C SER A 74 4.79 -11.86 -26.12
N PRO A 75 4.64 -13.12 -26.58
CA PRO A 75 5.71 -13.78 -27.30
C PRO A 75 6.00 -13.00 -28.59
N ALA A 76 7.28 -12.73 -28.86
CA ALA A 76 7.74 -12.01 -30.04
C ALA A 76 7.36 -12.77 -31.32
N PRO A 77 7.06 -12.09 -32.45
CA PRO A 77 6.90 -12.75 -33.73
C PRO A 77 8.24 -13.41 -34.11
N ARG A 78 8.18 -14.70 -34.46
CA ARG A 78 9.32 -15.41 -35.04
C ARG A 78 9.55 -14.82 -36.44
N SER A 79 10.67 -14.16 -36.64
CA SER A 79 11.14 -13.81 -37.98
C SER A 79 11.63 -15.10 -38.63
N ASP A 80 10.84 -15.68 -39.52
CA ASP A 80 11.32 -16.74 -40.40
C ASP A 80 12.42 -16.16 -41.33
N PRO A 81 13.54 -16.86 -41.56
CA PRO A 81 14.59 -16.37 -42.46
C PRO A 81 14.12 -16.36 -43.92
N ASP A 82 14.50 -15.28 -44.61
CA ASP A 82 14.22 -14.97 -46.02
C ASP A 82 14.95 -15.98 -46.95
N PRO A 83 14.28 -16.61 -47.93
CA PRO A 83 14.87 -17.63 -48.82
C PRO A 83 15.86 -17.07 -49.88
N SER A 84 16.64 -16.04 -49.56
CA SER A 84 17.60 -15.44 -50.50
C SER A 84 18.88 -16.27 -50.75
N ASP A 85 19.11 -17.39 -50.06
CA ASP A 85 20.31 -18.22 -50.24
C ASP A 85 20.16 -19.32 -51.32
N VAL A 86 19.72 -18.94 -52.53
CA VAL A 86 19.87 -19.76 -53.75
C VAL A 86 20.95 -19.14 -54.64
N ASP A 87 22.21 -19.25 -54.22
CA ASP A 87 23.34 -18.95 -55.11
C ASP A 87 23.61 -20.14 -56.03
N GLU A 88 23.42 -19.84 -57.31
CA GLU A 88 23.68 -20.55 -58.55
C GLU A 88 25.12 -21.12 -58.63
N GLU A 89 25.28 -22.45 -58.57
CA GLU A 89 26.55 -23.10 -58.93
C GLU A 89 26.48 -23.62 -60.38
N VAL A 90 27.20 -22.92 -61.27
CA VAL A 90 27.31 -23.18 -62.71
C VAL A 90 28.27 -24.36 -62.96
N PRO A 91 27.95 -25.34 -63.83
CA PRO A 91 28.80 -26.51 -64.01
C PRO A 91 30.08 -26.19 -64.80
N TYR A 92 31.22 -26.71 -64.32
CA TYR A 92 32.46 -26.80 -65.10
C TYR A 92 32.40 -28.00 -66.06
N ALA A 93 32.91 -27.77 -67.26
CA ALA A 93 32.84 -28.62 -68.45
C ALA A 93 33.68 -29.92 -68.40
N ALA A 94 33.33 -30.86 -69.28
CA ALA A 94 34.26 -31.73 -70.02
C ALA A 94 33.66 -32.06 -71.40
#